data_AF-A0A0L0C3K1-F1
#
_entry.id   AF-A0A0L0C3K1-F1
#
_cell.length_a   1.000
_cell.length_b   1.000
_cell.length_c   1.000
_cell.angle_alpha   90.00
_cell.angle_beta   90.00
_cell.angle_gamma   90.00
#
_symmetry.space_group_name_H-M   'P 1'
#
loop_
_entity.id
_entity.type
_entity.pdbx_description
1 polymer ?
#
loop_
_entity_poly.entity_id
_entity_poly.type
_entity_poly.pdbx_seq_one_letter_code
_entity_poly.pdbx_strand_id
1 'polypeptide(L)'
;MQYKIFALLILLFLLIQLAKAEKDVGSSDETTSSSNLVHNVDSIRNQLKNIKAQVVDKYENEKLLWQLEAFESWYGDEEKSKCSVDLSYVFNGWTPIQRRLDGTENFYRNWSDYQQGFGDKHKEFFMGLEPLHQLIKTKGPQELLIILGDHDKHIAYAKYDNFILGSEADLYELKDLGSYVGSAGDALSEQVGKKFTTLDRDNDGSKLHNCAKLWHSAWWFGYCHQSHLNGPYLEKSVSEKGEKGIVWDLWHGMNYSLKFVLMMVRSKAE
;
A
#
# COMPACT_ATOMS: atom_id res chain seq x y z
N MET A 1 7.02 -25.19 6.09
CA MET A 1 5.98 -25.05 5.05
C MET A 1 4.64 -25.68 5.47
N GLN A 2 4.59 -26.96 5.86
CA GLN A 2 3.34 -27.63 6.28
C GLN A 2 2.63 -26.97 7.48
N TYR A 3 3.35 -26.53 8.52
CA TYR A 3 2.73 -25.98 9.72
C TYR A 3 1.98 -24.65 9.51
N LYS A 4 2.49 -23.75 8.64
CA LYS A 4 1.82 -22.47 8.32
C LYS A 4 0.52 -22.69 7.53
N ILE A 5 0.53 -23.62 6.57
CA ILE A 5 -0.68 -24.03 5.83
C ILE A 5 -1.70 -24.66 6.77
N PHE A 6 -1.25 -25.48 7.72
CA PHE A 6 -2.12 -26.09 8.72
C PHE A 6 -2.73 -25.03 9.65
N ALA A 7 -1.97 -24.02 10.06
CA ALA A 7 -2.47 -22.90 10.86
C ALA A 7 -3.54 -22.09 10.11
N LEU A 8 -3.31 -21.73 8.84
CA LEU A 8 -4.27 -21.03 7.99
C LEU A 8 -5.56 -21.85 7.76
N LEU A 9 -5.44 -23.18 7.58
CA LEU A 9 -6.59 -24.07 7.45
C LEU A 9 -7.37 -24.22 8.77
N ILE A 10 -6.68 -24.28 9.91
CA ILE A 10 -7.31 -24.24 11.23
C ILE A 10 -8.04 -22.91 11.44
N LEU A 11 -7.42 -21.79 11.05
CA LEU A 11 -8.01 -20.46 11.19
C LEU A 11 -9.25 -20.29 10.32
N LEU A 12 -9.19 -20.74 9.06
CA LEU A 12 -10.33 -20.79 8.16
C LEU A 12 -11.45 -21.71 8.68
N PHE A 13 -11.08 -22.88 9.22
CA PHE A 13 -12.03 -23.79 9.85
C PHE A 13 -12.71 -23.15 11.07
N LEU A 14 -11.96 -22.46 11.93
CA LEU A 14 -12.49 -21.73 13.07
C LEU A 14 -13.43 -20.60 12.62
N LEU A 15 -13.09 -19.84 11.58
CA LEU A 15 -13.97 -18.82 11.01
C LEU A 15 -15.29 -19.41 10.50
N ILE A 16 -15.26 -20.58 9.86
CA ILE A 16 -16.45 -21.30 9.40
C ILE A 16 -17.32 -21.76 10.59
N GLN A 17 -16.70 -22.31 11.65
CA GLN A 17 -17.43 -22.72 12.85
C GLN A 17 -18.07 -21.52 13.57
N LEU A 18 -17.38 -20.38 13.64
CA LEU A 18 -17.92 -19.15 14.23
C LEU A 18 -19.11 -18.60 13.42
N ALA A 19 -19.01 -18.58 12.09
CA ALA A 19 -20.12 -18.17 11.20
C ALA A 19 -21.35 -19.09 11.33
N LYS A 20 -21.14 -20.37 11.65
CA LYS A 20 -22.23 -21.32 11.92
C LYS A 20 -22.90 -21.03 13.26
N ALA A 21 -22.11 -20.79 14.31
CA ALA A 21 -22.62 -20.43 15.63
C ALA A 21 -23.46 -19.13 15.63
N GLU A 22 -23.10 -18.13 14.80
CA GLU A 22 -23.89 -16.90 14.63
C GLU A 22 -25.31 -17.17 14.10
N LYS A 23 -25.48 -18.12 13.18
CA LYS A 23 -26.81 -18.49 12.64
C LYS A 23 -27.69 -19.17 13.68
N ASP A 24 -27.09 -19.98 14.54
CA ASP A 24 -27.82 -20.75 15.55
C ASP A 24 -28.35 -19.83 16.68
N VAL A 25 -27.64 -18.74 17.00
CA VAL A 25 -28.04 -17.73 18.02
C VAL A 25 -29.22 -16.85 17.57
N GLY A 26 -29.53 -16.78 16.27
CA GLY A 26 -30.63 -15.97 15.73
C GLY A 26 -32.04 -16.55 15.87
N SER A 27 -32.20 -17.72 16.51
CA SER A 27 -33.45 -18.52 16.43
C SER A 27 -34.21 -18.80 17.73
N SER A 28 -33.85 -18.21 18.88
CA SER A 28 -34.58 -18.48 20.13
C SER A 28 -35.58 -17.38 20.49
N ASP A 29 -36.86 -17.75 20.44
CA ASP A 29 -38.02 -16.99 20.92
C ASP A 29 -38.30 -17.26 22.43
N GLU A 30 -38.95 -16.28 23.07
CA GLU A 30 -39.77 -16.31 24.30
C GLU A 30 -39.24 -15.99 25.74
N THR A 31 -39.86 -14.90 26.26
CA THR A 31 -40.41 -14.52 27.59
C THR A 31 -39.66 -14.67 28.95
N THR A 32 -39.50 -13.51 29.58
CA THR A 32 -39.55 -13.14 31.03
C THR A 32 -38.94 -14.03 32.11
N SER A 33 -37.69 -14.46 31.92
CA SER A 33 -36.62 -14.54 32.96
C SER A 33 -35.42 -13.67 32.53
N SER A 34 -35.78 -12.50 32.00
CA SER A 34 -35.32 -12.13 30.65
C SER A 34 -34.19 -11.11 30.61
N SER A 35 -34.01 -10.21 31.58
CA SER A 35 -32.99 -9.16 31.48
C SER A 35 -31.56 -9.69 31.64
N ASN A 36 -31.30 -10.53 32.65
CA ASN A 36 -29.97 -11.09 32.89
C ASN A 36 -29.56 -12.07 31.78
N LEU A 37 -30.49 -12.86 31.24
CA LEU A 37 -30.21 -13.72 30.10
C LEU A 37 -29.92 -12.91 28.83
N VAL A 38 -30.73 -11.90 28.54
CA VAL A 38 -30.51 -11.02 27.37
C VAL A 38 -29.16 -10.31 27.47
N HIS A 39 -28.82 -9.75 28.64
CA HIS A 39 -27.50 -9.14 28.86
C HIS A 39 -26.35 -10.12 28.67
N ASN A 40 -26.48 -11.37 29.13
CA ASN A 40 -25.47 -12.40 28.92
C ASN A 40 -25.32 -12.76 27.43
N VAL A 41 -26.43 -12.88 26.69
CA VAL A 41 -26.42 -13.15 25.24
C VAL A 41 -25.77 -12.00 24.47
N ASP A 42 -26.08 -10.75 24.82
CA ASP A 42 -25.47 -9.57 24.19
C ASP A 42 -23.97 -9.48 24.49
N SER A 43 -23.57 -9.79 25.73
CA SER A 43 -22.16 -9.89 26.11
C SER A 43 -21.43 -10.96 25.29
N ILE A 44 -22.00 -12.15 25.14
CA ILE A 44 -21.42 -13.23 24.33
C ILE A 44 -21.33 -12.81 22.87
N ARG A 45 -22.36 -12.16 22.31
CA ARG A 45 -22.35 -11.67 20.92
C ARG A 45 -21.23 -10.66 20.70
N ASN A 46 -21.02 -9.74 21.63
CA ASN A 46 -19.92 -8.76 21.56
C ASN A 46 -18.54 -9.43 21.67
N GLN A 47 -18.39 -10.40 22.58
CA GLN A 47 -17.15 -11.19 22.69
C GLN A 47 -16.86 -11.95 21.40
N LEU A 48 -17.88 -12.59 20.81
CA LEU A 48 -17.78 -13.32 19.55
C LEU A 48 -17.34 -12.40 18.40
N LYS A 49 -17.94 -11.21 18.30
CA LYS A 49 -17.56 -10.19 17.31
C LYS A 49 -16.09 -9.77 17.46
N ASN A 50 -15.63 -9.56 18.69
CA ASN A 50 -14.24 -9.20 18.96
C ASN A 50 -13.26 -10.34 18.60
N ILE A 51 -13.59 -11.58 18.95
CA ILE A 51 -12.76 -12.76 18.59
C ILE A 51 -12.68 -12.91 17.07
N LYS A 52 -13.80 -12.73 16.36
CA LYS A 52 -13.85 -12.79 14.90
C LYS A 52 -12.91 -11.76 14.27
N ALA A 53 -12.95 -10.52 14.74
CA ALA A 53 -12.04 -9.48 14.27
C ALA A 53 -10.56 -9.86 14.52
N GLN A 54 -10.22 -10.33 15.73
CA GLN A 54 -8.85 -10.76 16.05
C GLN A 54 -8.35 -11.92 15.18
N VAL A 55 -9.24 -12.87 14.86
CA VAL A 55 -8.91 -14.01 13.99
C VAL A 55 -8.65 -13.55 12.55
N VAL A 56 -9.48 -12.65 12.02
CA VAL A 56 -9.30 -12.07 10.69
C VAL A 56 -8.00 -11.27 10.61
N ASP A 57 -7.73 -10.41 11.60
CA ASP A 57 -6.49 -9.63 11.65
C ASP A 57 -5.26 -10.54 11.67
N LYS A 58 -5.31 -11.62 12.46
CA LYS A 58 -4.23 -12.62 12.50
C LYS A 58 -4.03 -13.29 11.14
N TYR A 59 -5.11 -13.69 10.47
CA TYR A 59 -5.06 -14.29 9.14
C TYR A 59 -4.39 -13.36 8.12
N GLU A 60 -4.83 -12.10 8.05
CA GLU A 60 -4.30 -11.13 7.09
C GLU A 60 -2.84 -10.78 7.38
N ASN A 61 -2.44 -10.70 8.66
CA ASN A 61 -1.05 -10.50 9.05
C ASN A 61 -0.15 -11.68 8.66
N GLU A 62 -0.58 -12.92 8.91
CA GLU A 62 0.18 -14.12 8.51
C GLU A 62 0.26 -14.26 6.98
N LYS A 63 -0.81 -13.89 6.27
CA LYS A 63 -0.85 -13.85 4.82
C LYS A 63 0.14 -12.82 4.27
N LEU A 64 0.14 -11.59 4.78
CA LEU A 64 1.08 -10.55 4.36
C LEU A 64 2.53 -10.98 4.61
N LEU A 65 2.82 -11.58 5.77
CA LEU A 65 4.16 -12.09 6.08
C LEU A 65 4.62 -13.12 5.05
N TRP A 66 3.76 -14.07 4.66
CA TRP A 66 4.07 -15.03 3.61
C TRP A 66 4.30 -14.35 2.24
N GLN A 67 3.52 -13.32 1.90
CA GLN A 67 3.70 -12.56 0.66
C GLN A 67 5.06 -11.86 0.64
N LEU A 68 5.48 -11.28 1.77
CA LEU A 68 6.79 -10.64 1.92
C LEU A 68 7.93 -11.66 1.82
N GLU A 69 7.83 -12.81 2.49
CA GLU A 69 8.84 -13.90 2.39
C GLU A 69 8.97 -14.41 0.94
N ALA A 70 7.85 -14.57 0.24
CA ALA A 70 7.85 -15.01 -1.16
C ALA A 70 8.43 -13.93 -2.09
N PHE A 71 8.14 -12.65 -1.84
CA PHE A 71 8.72 -11.54 -2.59
C PHE A 71 10.23 -11.41 -2.34
N GLU A 72 10.69 -11.52 -1.10
CA GLU A 72 12.11 -11.49 -0.74
C GLU A 72 12.89 -12.58 -1.49
N SER A 73 12.34 -13.80 -1.50
CA SER A 73 12.93 -14.91 -2.27
C SER A 73 12.94 -14.67 -3.78
N TRP A 74 11.95 -13.95 -4.33
CA TRP A 74 11.93 -13.57 -5.74
C TRP A 74 12.93 -12.46 -6.05
N TYR A 75 13.04 -11.45 -5.17
CA TYR A 75 13.89 -10.28 -5.35
C TYR A 75 15.39 -10.62 -5.20
N GLY A 76 15.71 -11.55 -4.29
CA GLY A 76 17.08 -12.06 -4.11
C GLY A 76 17.59 -12.96 -5.23
N ASP A 77 16.73 -13.38 -6.17
CA ASP A 77 17.07 -14.25 -7.30
C ASP A 77 17.05 -13.43 -8.60
N GLU A 78 18.23 -13.06 -9.09
CA GLU A 78 18.36 -12.19 -10.27
C GLU A 78 17.81 -12.83 -11.55
N GLU A 79 17.90 -14.15 -11.68
CA GLU A 79 17.36 -14.84 -12.85
C GLU A 79 15.83 -14.84 -12.83
N LYS A 80 15.22 -15.14 -11.67
CA LYS A 80 13.76 -15.11 -11.52
C LYS A 80 13.19 -13.71 -11.70
N SER A 81 13.79 -12.71 -11.05
CA SER A 81 13.31 -11.33 -11.10
C SER A 81 13.42 -10.70 -12.49
N LYS A 82 14.41 -11.15 -13.28
CA LYS A 82 14.56 -10.75 -14.68
C LYS A 82 13.58 -11.44 -15.63
N CYS A 83 13.16 -12.67 -15.33
CA CYS A 83 12.30 -13.46 -16.22
C CYS A 83 10.81 -13.09 -16.14
N SER A 84 10.31 -12.71 -14.97
CA SER A 84 8.92 -12.28 -14.81
C SER A 84 8.76 -11.30 -13.66
N VAL A 85 8.14 -10.16 -13.95
CA VAL A 85 7.75 -9.13 -12.97
C VAL A 85 6.25 -9.21 -12.62
N ASP A 86 5.55 -10.24 -13.10
CA ASP A 86 4.18 -10.52 -12.68
C ASP A 86 4.21 -11.13 -11.28
N LEU A 87 3.81 -10.33 -10.30
CA LEU A 87 3.76 -10.68 -8.89
C LEU A 87 2.33 -10.99 -8.41
N SER A 88 1.38 -11.21 -9.32
CA SER A 88 -0.01 -11.53 -8.97
C SER A 88 -0.15 -12.83 -8.18
N TYR A 89 0.75 -13.80 -8.38
CA TYR A 89 0.80 -15.04 -7.61
C TYR A 89 1.26 -14.83 -6.15
N VAL A 90 2.07 -13.79 -5.90
CA VAL A 90 2.50 -13.40 -4.55
C VAL A 90 1.43 -12.51 -3.93
N PHE A 91 1.13 -11.38 -4.57
CA PHE A 91 0.24 -10.35 -4.06
C PHE A 91 -1.19 -10.52 -4.57
N ASN A 92 -1.74 -11.73 -4.51
CA ASN A 92 -3.12 -11.99 -4.92
C ASN A 92 -4.11 -11.13 -4.13
N GLY A 93 -5.00 -10.45 -4.86
CA GLY A 93 -5.99 -9.50 -4.33
C GLY A 93 -5.50 -8.06 -4.28
N TRP A 94 -4.20 -7.82 -4.47
CA TRP A 94 -3.64 -6.48 -4.60
C TRP A 94 -3.63 -6.04 -6.07
N THR A 95 -3.93 -4.76 -6.29
CA THR A 95 -3.88 -4.13 -7.61
C THR A 95 -2.65 -3.22 -7.68
N PRO A 96 -1.63 -3.53 -8.50
CA PRO A 96 -0.48 -2.66 -8.73
C PRO A 96 -0.89 -1.31 -9.32
N ILE A 97 -0.38 -0.22 -8.74
CA ILE A 97 -0.67 1.16 -9.15
C ILE A 97 0.58 1.93 -9.61
N GLN A 98 1.76 1.49 -9.20
CA GLN A 98 3.04 2.03 -9.63
C GLN A 98 4.11 0.95 -9.52
N ARG A 99 5.04 0.89 -10.48
CA ARG A 99 6.22 0.02 -10.40
C ARG A 99 7.47 0.71 -10.93
N ARG A 100 8.59 0.58 -10.20
CA ARG A 100 9.97 0.95 -10.60
C ARG A 100 10.87 -0.27 -10.44
N LEU A 101 11.71 -0.58 -11.42
CA LEU A 101 12.58 -1.75 -11.40
C LEU A 101 13.85 -1.67 -12.25
N ASP A 102 13.86 -0.85 -13.32
CA ASP A 102 14.94 -0.90 -14.32
C ASP A 102 15.22 0.45 -15.02
N GLY A 103 14.45 1.50 -14.71
CA GLY A 103 14.65 2.83 -15.29
C GLY A 103 14.29 2.95 -16.78
N THR A 104 13.58 1.98 -17.35
CA THR A 104 13.18 2.01 -18.76
C THR A 104 12.07 3.02 -19.05
N GLU A 105 11.32 3.42 -18.03
CA GLU A 105 10.21 4.36 -18.16
C GLU A 105 10.57 5.74 -17.58
N ASN A 106 10.26 6.81 -18.32
CA ASN A 106 10.50 8.16 -17.84
C ASN A 106 9.37 8.60 -16.90
N PHE A 107 9.70 8.87 -15.63
CA PHE A 107 8.75 9.39 -14.64
C PHE A 107 8.77 10.92 -14.52
N TYR A 108 9.69 11.62 -15.17
CA TYR A 108 9.67 13.09 -15.21
C TYR A 108 8.73 13.58 -16.32
N ARG A 109 7.44 13.57 -16.00
CA ARG A 109 6.33 13.83 -16.93
C ARG A 109 5.41 14.97 -16.47
N ASN A 110 4.58 15.43 -17.39
CA ASN A 110 3.62 16.52 -17.18
C ASN A 110 2.36 16.07 -16.42
N TRP A 111 1.48 17.01 -16.08
CA TRP A 111 0.22 16.75 -15.37
C TRP A 111 -0.68 15.77 -16.11
N SER A 112 -0.87 15.98 -17.41
CA SER A 112 -1.76 15.17 -18.24
C SER A 112 -1.36 13.70 -18.26
N ASP A 113 -0.05 13.42 -18.34
CA ASP A 113 0.48 12.06 -18.30
C ASP A 113 0.22 11.41 -16.93
N TYR A 114 0.49 12.12 -15.83
CA TYR A 114 0.22 11.60 -14.48
C TYR A 114 -1.28 11.42 -14.21
N GLN A 115 -2.12 12.25 -14.80
CA GLN A 115 -3.56 12.11 -14.71
C GLN A 115 -4.05 10.82 -15.39
N GLN A 116 -3.61 10.57 -16.62
CA GLN A 116 -4.05 9.44 -17.44
C GLN A 116 -3.35 8.12 -17.10
N GLY A 117 -2.12 8.19 -16.59
CA GLY A 117 -1.23 7.04 -16.44
C GLY A 117 -0.33 6.84 -17.65
N PHE A 118 0.75 6.10 -17.45
CA PHE A 118 1.78 5.85 -18.47
C PHE A 118 2.59 4.59 -18.15
N GLY A 119 3.37 4.14 -19.13
CA GLY A 119 4.22 2.96 -19.04
C GLY A 119 3.50 1.65 -19.37
N ASP A 120 4.15 0.54 -19.05
CA ASP A 120 3.67 -0.81 -19.34
C ASP A 120 3.42 -1.57 -18.04
N LYS A 121 2.19 -2.07 -17.85
CA LYS A 121 1.80 -2.85 -16.66
C LYS A 121 2.66 -4.11 -16.42
N HIS A 122 3.36 -4.58 -17.45
CA HIS A 122 4.31 -5.69 -17.40
C HIS A 122 5.77 -5.24 -17.20
N LYS A 123 6.02 -3.95 -17.01
CA LYS A 123 7.32 -3.32 -16.71
C LYS A 123 7.13 -2.21 -15.67
N GLU A 124 7.81 -1.08 -15.84
CA GLU A 124 7.58 0.15 -15.09
C GLU A 124 6.34 0.87 -15.63
N PHE A 125 5.49 1.34 -14.71
CA PHE A 125 4.29 2.08 -15.06
C PHE A 125 3.76 2.88 -13.88
N PHE A 126 2.84 3.78 -14.18
CA PHE A 126 1.98 4.45 -13.24
C PHE A 126 0.53 4.37 -13.74
N MET A 127 -0.39 3.90 -12.90
CA MET A 127 -1.79 3.65 -13.28
C MET A 127 -2.53 4.92 -13.72
N GLY A 128 -2.13 6.08 -13.23
CA GLY A 128 -2.80 7.35 -13.44
C GLY A 128 -3.61 7.79 -12.23
N LEU A 129 -3.60 9.09 -11.93
CA LEU A 129 -4.31 9.67 -10.80
C LEU A 129 -5.83 9.60 -10.98
N GLU A 130 -6.34 9.79 -12.21
CA GLU A 130 -7.78 9.73 -12.47
C GLU A 130 -8.31 8.30 -12.34
N PRO A 131 -7.70 7.26 -12.96
CA PRO A 131 -8.08 5.87 -12.70
C PRO A 131 -8.03 5.49 -11.21
N LEU A 132 -7.03 5.96 -10.47
CA LEU A 132 -6.94 5.73 -9.02
C LEU A 132 -8.06 6.40 -8.24
N HIS A 133 -8.34 7.67 -8.53
CA HIS A 133 -9.45 8.39 -7.90
C HIS A 133 -10.80 7.69 -8.18
N GLN A 134 -11.04 7.27 -9.43
CA GLN A 134 -12.26 6.54 -9.78
C GLN A 134 -12.35 5.17 -9.10
N LEU A 135 -11.23 4.45 -8.96
CA LEU A 135 -11.19 3.19 -8.22
C LEU A 135 -11.61 3.38 -6.75
N ILE A 136 -11.03 4.37 -6.06
CA ILE A 136 -11.37 4.69 -4.66
C ILE A 136 -12.84 5.15 -4.55
N LYS A 137 -13.29 6.00 -5.48
CA LYS A 137 -14.67 6.50 -5.49
C LYS A 137 -15.70 5.37 -5.68
N THR A 138 -15.40 4.39 -6.52
CA THR A 138 -16.34 3.31 -6.87
C THR A 138 -16.30 2.14 -5.91
N LYS A 139 -15.13 1.77 -5.38
CA LYS A 139 -14.94 0.63 -4.49
C LYS A 139 -14.82 1.01 -3.00
N GLY A 140 -14.86 2.29 -2.69
CA GLY A 140 -14.66 2.82 -1.35
C GLY A 140 -13.19 2.86 -0.93
N PRO A 141 -12.94 3.15 0.37
CA PRO A 141 -11.60 3.20 0.96
C PRO A 141 -10.74 1.98 0.58
N GLN A 142 -9.50 2.26 0.19
CA GLN A 142 -8.52 1.23 -0.16
C GLN A 142 -7.43 1.21 0.90
N GLU A 143 -6.82 0.07 1.17
CA GLU A 143 -5.50 0.03 1.82
C GLU A 143 -4.39 0.14 0.77
N LEU A 144 -3.25 0.69 1.18
CA LEU A 144 -2.06 0.87 0.34
C LEU A 144 -0.90 0.02 0.90
N LEU A 145 -0.26 -0.76 0.03
CA LEU A 145 0.97 -1.49 0.32
C LEU A 145 2.06 -1.00 -0.62
N ILE A 146 3.19 -0.58 -0.04
CA ILE A 146 4.39 -0.18 -0.75
C ILE A 146 5.50 -1.17 -0.40
N ILE A 147 6.05 -1.82 -1.42
CA ILE A 147 7.21 -2.71 -1.32
C ILE A 147 8.41 -1.98 -1.90
N LEU A 148 9.51 -1.96 -1.15
CA LEU A 148 10.76 -1.30 -1.50
C LEU A 148 11.88 -2.34 -1.55
N GLY A 149 12.78 -2.21 -2.52
CA GLY A 149 13.98 -3.03 -2.65
C GLY A 149 15.23 -2.16 -2.82
N ASP A 150 16.28 -2.51 -2.08
CA ASP A 150 17.58 -1.84 -2.15
C ASP A 150 18.51 -2.53 -3.17
N HIS A 151 19.71 -1.99 -3.35
CA HIS A 151 20.70 -2.56 -4.27
C HIS A 151 21.36 -3.85 -3.74
N ASP A 152 21.29 -4.09 -2.43
CA ASP A 152 21.85 -5.26 -1.73
C ASP A 152 20.80 -6.38 -1.56
N LYS A 153 19.67 -6.27 -2.24
CA LYS A 153 18.54 -7.21 -2.24
C LYS A 153 17.77 -7.30 -0.91
N HIS A 154 17.97 -6.37 0.01
CA HIS A 154 17.08 -6.24 1.16
C HIS A 154 15.75 -5.63 0.71
N ILE A 155 14.69 -6.00 1.43
CA ILE A 155 13.35 -5.48 1.20
C ILE A 155 12.84 -4.75 2.45
N ALA A 156 12.02 -3.75 2.23
CA ALA A 156 11.21 -3.13 3.27
C ALA A 156 9.80 -2.87 2.75
N TYR A 157 8.85 -2.69 3.66
CA TYR A 157 7.49 -2.34 3.27
C TYR A 157 6.88 -1.27 4.16
N ALA A 158 5.90 -0.57 3.59
CA ALA A 158 5.00 0.35 4.27
C ALA A 158 3.56 0.00 3.90
N LYS A 159 2.72 -0.29 4.90
CA LYS A 159 1.30 -0.57 4.73
C LYS A 159 0.49 0.49 5.46
N TYR A 160 -0.51 1.01 4.77
CA TYR A 160 -1.48 1.99 5.26
C TYR A 160 -2.87 1.39 5.14
N ASP A 161 -3.65 1.42 6.21
CA ASP A 161 -4.98 0.78 6.23
C ASP A 161 -6.11 1.65 5.64
N ASN A 162 -5.75 2.82 5.11
CA ASN A 162 -6.56 3.66 4.26
C ASN A 162 -5.70 4.31 3.14
N PHE A 163 -6.35 4.82 2.10
CA PHE A 163 -5.75 5.52 0.98
C PHE A 163 -6.84 6.25 0.20
N ILE A 164 -6.91 7.57 0.40
CA ILE A 164 -7.94 8.42 -0.19
C ILE A 164 -7.27 9.54 -0.98
N LEU A 165 -7.68 9.70 -2.25
CA LEU A 165 -7.27 10.80 -3.10
C LEU A 165 -8.43 11.76 -3.37
N GLY A 166 -8.12 13.05 -3.40
CA GLY A 166 -8.99 14.08 -3.95
C GLY A 166 -9.29 13.88 -5.43
N SER A 167 -10.30 14.60 -5.91
CA SER A 167 -10.58 14.68 -7.35
C SER A 167 -9.54 15.56 -8.07
N GLU A 168 -9.61 15.68 -9.40
CA GLU A 168 -8.80 16.66 -10.12
C GLU A 168 -9.01 18.10 -9.62
N ALA A 169 -10.25 18.47 -9.26
CA ALA A 169 -10.57 19.78 -8.70
C ALA A 169 -9.88 20.02 -7.34
N ASP A 170 -9.66 18.94 -6.59
CA ASP A 170 -8.86 18.94 -5.35
C ASP A 170 -7.36 18.72 -5.63
N LEU A 171 -6.94 18.74 -6.90
CA LEU A 171 -5.56 18.53 -7.34
C LEU A 171 -4.98 17.19 -6.87
N TYR A 172 -5.82 16.15 -6.83
CA TYR A 172 -5.50 14.80 -6.37
C TYR A 172 -4.80 14.77 -5.01
N GLU A 173 -5.18 15.66 -4.09
CA GLU A 173 -4.67 15.71 -2.73
C GLU A 173 -4.67 14.34 -2.05
N LEU A 174 -3.59 13.98 -1.37
CA LEU A 174 -3.52 12.78 -0.54
C LEU A 174 -4.28 13.04 0.76
N LYS A 175 -5.56 12.64 0.82
CA LYS A 175 -6.47 13.05 1.90
C LYS A 175 -6.28 12.25 3.18
N ASP A 176 -6.06 10.95 3.07
CA ASP A 176 -5.95 10.06 4.22
C ASP A 176 -5.17 8.78 3.87
N LEU A 177 -4.40 8.30 4.84
CA LEU A 177 -3.66 7.03 4.82
C LEU A 177 -4.08 6.10 5.99
N GLY A 178 -4.82 6.59 6.98
CA GLY A 178 -5.13 5.81 8.16
C GLY A 178 -3.88 5.46 8.97
N SER A 179 -3.84 4.23 9.49
CA SER A 179 -2.75 3.73 10.35
C SER A 179 -1.64 3.07 9.54
N TYR A 180 -0.40 3.38 9.92
CA TYR A 180 0.81 2.79 9.35
C TYR A 180 1.25 1.52 10.08
N VAL A 181 1.68 0.51 9.31
CA VAL A 181 2.48 -0.64 9.77
C VAL A 181 3.54 -0.95 8.71
N GLY A 182 4.80 -1.16 9.11
CA GLY A 182 5.83 -1.53 8.15
C GLY A 182 7.23 -1.57 8.74
N SER A 183 8.17 -2.10 7.96
CA SER A 183 9.60 -2.11 8.27
C SER A 183 10.38 -0.94 7.65
N ALA A 184 9.78 -0.19 6.72
CA ALA A 184 10.44 0.89 5.99
C ALA A 184 10.51 2.23 6.74
N GLY A 185 9.86 2.35 7.89
CA GLY A 185 9.50 3.65 8.49
C GLY A 185 8.38 4.37 7.70
N ASP A 186 7.62 5.23 8.38
CA ASP A 186 6.52 5.99 7.79
C ASP A 186 7.00 7.29 7.14
N ALA A 187 7.40 7.22 5.87
CA ALA A 187 7.87 8.38 5.10
C ALA A 187 6.79 8.98 4.17
N LEU A 188 5.53 8.53 4.25
CA LEU A 188 4.44 9.04 3.40
C LEU A 188 3.41 9.84 4.18
N SER A 189 3.21 9.60 5.48
CA SER A 189 2.22 10.34 6.28
C SER A 189 2.46 11.85 6.32
N GLU A 190 3.73 12.30 6.25
CA GLU A 190 4.07 13.73 6.11
C GLU A 190 3.53 14.37 4.81
N GLN A 191 3.17 13.56 3.81
CA GLN A 191 2.57 14.04 2.56
C GLN A 191 1.04 14.08 2.61
N VAL A 192 0.39 13.65 3.70
CA VAL A 192 -1.06 13.80 3.86
C VAL A 192 -1.45 15.28 3.88
N GLY A 193 -2.53 15.62 3.19
CA GLY A 193 -2.99 16.98 2.93
C GLY A 193 -2.17 17.74 1.89
N LYS A 194 -1.18 17.11 1.24
CA LYS A 194 -0.43 17.73 0.14
C LYS A 194 -1.07 17.40 -1.20
N LYS A 195 -0.95 18.35 -2.13
CA LYS A 195 -1.48 18.24 -3.49
C LYS A 195 -0.44 17.65 -4.42
N PHE A 196 -0.91 16.92 -5.42
CA PHE A 196 0.01 16.35 -6.40
C PHE A 196 0.65 17.47 -7.23
N THR A 197 1.95 17.38 -7.47
CA THR A 197 2.73 18.42 -8.15
C THR A 197 3.58 17.79 -9.25
N THR A 198 3.55 18.38 -10.44
CA THR A 198 4.33 17.96 -11.62
C THR A 198 5.21 19.10 -12.12
N LEU A 199 6.07 18.82 -13.11
CA LEU A 199 7.00 19.80 -13.68
C LEU A 199 6.30 21.04 -14.26
N ASP A 200 5.05 20.90 -14.68
CA ASP A 200 4.23 21.93 -15.34
C ASP A 200 3.06 22.42 -14.47
N ARG A 201 2.82 21.80 -13.31
CA ARG A 201 1.75 22.20 -12.38
C ARG A 201 2.26 22.21 -10.95
N ASP A 202 2.62 23.41 -10.50
CA ASP A 202 3.16 23.68 -9.16
C ASP A 202 2.03 23.82 -8.13
N ASN A 203 1.85 22.80 -7.30
CA ASN A 203 0.86 22.78 -6.23
C ASN A 203 1.50 22.49 -4.87
N ASP A 204 2.84 22.60 -4.77
CA ASP A 204 3.57 22.27 -3.57
C ASP A 204 3.54 23.42 -2.54
N GLY A 205 4.10 23.16 -1.35
CA GLY A 205 4.10 24.13 -0.26
C GLY A 205 5.19 25.19 -0.38
N SER A 206 6.09 25.11 -1.37
CA SER A 206 7.21 26.03 -1.53
C SER A 206 6.81 27.31 -2.23
N LYS A 207 7.31 28.44 -1.72
CA LYS A 207 7.16 29.74 -2.39
C LYS A 207 8.37 30.11 -3.25
N LEU A 208 9.43 29.30 -3.19
CA LEU A 208 10.74 29.65 -3.75
C LEU A 208 11.08 28.84 -5.00
N HIS A 209 10.56 27.63 -5.13
CA HIS A 209 10.86 26.71 -6.21
C HIS A 209 9.77 25.67 -6.34
N ASN A 210 9.62 25.10 -7.53
CA ASN A 210 8.79 23.93 -7.76
C ASN A 210 9.58 22.66 -7.39
N CYS A 211 9.11 21.91 -6.40
CA CYS A 211 9.71 20.67 -5.91
C CYS A 211 9.79 19.59 -7.00
N ALA A 212 8.78 19.47 -7.86
CA ALA A 212 8.81 18.53 -8.97
C ALA A 212 9.94 18.83 -9.97
N LYS A 213 10.25 20.11 -10.22
CA LYS A 213 11.42 20.50 -11.02
C LYS A 213 12.72 20.26 -10.27
N LEU A 214 12.79 20.59 -8.99
CA LEU A 214 14.00 20.41 -8.18
C LEU A 214 14.41 18.93 -8.06
N TRP A 215 13.42 18.05 -7.91
CA TRP A 215 13.63 16.61 -7.69
C TRP A 215 13.44 15.75 -8.94
N HIS A 216 13.17 16.36 -10.10
CA HIS A 216 12.87 15.67 -11.37
C HIS A 216 11.85 14.54 -11.20
N SER A 217 10.77 14.83 -10.48
CA SER A 217 9.80 13.84 -10.03
C SER A 217 8.41 14.47 -9.94
N ALA A 218 7.37 13.67 -9.80
CA ALA A 218 6.05 14.16 -9.44
C ALA A 218 5.53 13.39 -8.22
N TRP A 219 4.99 14.13 -7.25
CA TRP A 219 4.57 13.57 -5.98
C TRP A 219 3.61 14.52 -5.25
N TRP A 220 3.08 14.06 -4.11
CA TRP A 220 2.37 14.91 -3.16
C TRP A 220 3.38 15.76 -2.36
N PHE A 221 4.01 16.74 -3.01
CA PHE A 221 5.08 17.52 -2.40
C PHE A 221 4.56 18.56 -1.38
N GLY A 222 5.21 18.59 -0.21
CA GLY A 222 5.12 19.63 0.81
C GLY A 222 6.25 20.66 0.67
N TYR A 223 7.34 20.50 1.45
CA TYR A 223 8.52 21.38 1.39
C TYR A 223 9.85 20.62 1.56
N CYS A 224 10.27 19.72 0.66
CA CYS A 224 9.53 19.15 -0.46
C CYS A 224 8.94 17.79 -0.09
N HIS A 225 9.68 16.92 0.58
CA HIS A 225 9.22 15.55 0.85
C HIS A 225 10.01 14.86 1.96
N GLN A 226 9.42 13.78 2.48
CA GLN A 226 10.14 12.72 3.19
C GLN A 226 10.34 11.46 2.32
N SER A 227 9.57 11.34 1.24
CA SER A 227 9.72 10.30 0.21
C SER A 227 9.28 10.83 -1.15
N HIS A 228 9.87 10.31 -2.23
CA HIS A 228 9.32 10.47 -3.58
C HIS A 228 9.73 9.27 -4.44
N LEU A 229 8.76 8.43 -4.75
CA LEU A 229 9.01 7.15 -5.42
C LEU A 229 9.04 7.26 -6.95
N ASN A 230 8.78 8.45 -7.47
CA ASN A 230 8.72 8.77 -8.89
C ASN A 230 9.98 9.54 -9.36
N GLY A 231 11.07 9.49 -8.61
CA GLY A 231 12.32 10.15 -8.99
C GLY A 231 13.03 9.45 -10.15
N PRO A 232 14.12 10.03 -10.68
CA PRO A 232 14.96 9.36 -11.67
C PRO A 232 15.50 8.06 -11.13
N TYR A 233 15.59 7.05 -12.00
CA TYR A 233 16.14 5.75 -11.65
C TYR A 233 17.67 5.81 -11.75
N LEU A 234 18.37 5.41 -10.69
CA LEU A 234 19.83 5.35 -10.68
C LEU A 234 20.30 3.89 -10.61
N GLU A 235 21.31 3.54 -11.41
CA GLU A 235 21.92 2.20 -11.37
C GLU A 235 22.78 1.97 -10.11
N LYS A 236 23.03 3.03 -9.34
CA LYS A 236 23.80 3.02 -8.10
C LYS A 236 22.94 3.49 -6.92
N SER A 237 23.26 2.97 -5.74
CA SER A 237 22.55 3.26 -4.50
C SER A 237 22.77 4.68 -3.99
N VAL A 238 24.00 5.18 -4.01
CA VAL A 238 24.33 6.51 -3.48
C VAL A 238 24.19 7.56 -4.58
N SER A 239 23.32 8.53 -4.33
CA SER A 239 23.18 9.72 -5.16
C SER A 239 24.37 10.65 -4.92
N GLU A 240 25.13 10.95 -5.98
CA GLU A 240 26.18 11.96 -5.94
C GLU A 240 25.58 13.37 -5.91
N LYS A 241 26.42 14.37 -5.61
CA LYS A 241 25.98 15.75 -5.48
C LYS A 241 25.26 16.22 -6.75
N GLY A 242 23.96 16.48 -6.62
CA GLY A 242 23.11 16.97 -7.71
C GLY A 242 22.24 15.90 -8.35
N GLU A 243 22.57 14.62 -8.19
CA GLU A 243 21.70 13.52 -8.62
C GLU A 243 20.40 13.50 -7.81
N LYS A 244 19.36 12.91 -8.40
CA LYS A 244 18.04 12.74 -7.83
C LYS A 244 17.66 11.28 -8.04
N GLY A 245 17.27 10.61 -6.97
CA GLY A 245 16.98 9.19 -6.97
C GLY A 245 15.53 8.90 -6.62
N ILE A 246 15.24 7.63 -6.40
CA ILE A 246 13.98 7.16 -5.82
C ILE A 246 14.17 7.09 -4.31
N VAL A 247 13.52 7.97 -3.55
CA VAL A 247 13.87 8.19 -2.13
C VAL A 247 12.76 7.74 -1.18
N TRP A 248 13.17 7.03 -0.13
CA TRP A 248 12.41 6.78 1.09
C TRP A 248 13.30 7.04 2.31
N ASP A 249 13.19 8.25 2.89
CA ASP A 249 14.19 8.78 3.83
C ASP A 249 14.34 7.93 5.09
N LEU A 250 13.24 7.43 5.65
CA LEU A 250 13.27 6.68 6.91
C LEU A 250 13.88 5.28 6.80
N TRP A 251 14.21 4.80 5.60
CA TRP A 251 14.89 3.52 5.43
C TRP A 251 16.39 3.70 5.14
N HIS A 252 16.75 4.45 4.09
CA HIS A 252 18.15 4.62 3.67
C HIS A 252 18.63 6.08 3.63
N GLY A 253 17.78 7.04 4.00
CA GLY A 253 18.09 8.46 3.96
C GLY A 253 17.91 9.11 2.58
N MET A 254 17.86 10.45 2.57
CA MET A 254 17.67 11.27 1.37
C MET A 254 18.68 11.07 0.23
N ASN A 255 19.88 10.55 0.50
CA ASN A 255 20.94 10.40 -0.50
C ASN A 255 20.97 9.00 -1.12
N TYR A 256 20.03 8.12 -0.79
CA TYR A 256 19.94 6.78 -1.33
C TYR A 256 18.85 6.71 -2.42
N SER A 257 19.16 6.11 -3.56
CA SER A 257 18.19 5.75 -4.59
C SER A 257 17.85 4.27 -4.49
N LEU A 258 16.56 3.97 -4.34
CA LEU A 258 16.05 2.61 -4.31
C LEU A 258 16.16 1.95 -5.70
N LYS A 259 16.35 0.62 -5.70
CA LYS A 259 16.45 -0.21 -6.91
C LYS A 259 15.09 -0.72 -7.36
N PHE A 260 14.15 -0.93 -6.43
CA PHE A 260 12.81 -1.43 -6.73
C PHE A 260 11.73 -0.72 -5.91
N VAL A 261 10.59 -0.46 -6.55
CA VAL A 261 9.36 0.01 -5.90
C VAL A 261 8.16 -0.70 -6.51
N LEU A 262 7.23 -1.13 -5.67
CA LEU A 262 5.89 -1.55 -6.07
C LEU A 262 4.86 -0.97 -5.12
N MET A 263 3.98 -0.11 -5.62
CA MET A 263 2.82 0.39 -4.88
C MET A 263 1.57 -0.37 -5.34
N MET A 264 0.75 -0.80 -4.39
CA MET A 264 -0.47 -1.55 -4.67
C MET A 264 -1.62 -1.13 -3.75
N VAL A 265 -2.85 -1.26 -4.24
CA VAL A 265 -4.07 -1.01 -3.46
C VAL A 265 -4.98 -2.22 -3.42
N ARG A 266 -5.77 -2.33 -2.36
CA ARG A 266 -6.79 -3.37 -2.19
C ARG A 266 -7.98 -2.82 -1.39
N SER A 267 -9.19 -3.25 -1.71
CA SER A 267 -10.35 -2.91 -0.88
C SER A 267 -10.19 -3.55 0.50
N LYS A 268 -10.40 -2.76 1.56
CA LYS A 268 -10.51 -3.30 2.92
C LYS A 268 -11.82 -4.09 3.00
N ALA A 269 -11.77 -5.36 3.35
CA ALA A 269 -12.98 -6.16 3.58
C ALA A 269 -13.70 -5.63 4.83
N GLU A 270 -15.02 -5.42 4.74
CA GLU A 270 -15.89 -5.08 5.88
C GLU A 270 -16.13 -6.29 6.81
#